data_AF-A0A6I4V815-F1
#
_entry.id   AF-A0A6I4V815-F1
#
_cell.length_a   1.000
_cell.length_b   1.000
_cell.length_c   1.000
_cell.angle_alpha   90.00
_cell.angle_beta   90.00
_cell.angle_gamma   90.00
#
_symmetry.space_group_name_H-M   'P 1'
#
loop_
_entity.id
_entity.type
_entity.pdbx_description
1 polymer ?
#
loop_
_entity_poly.entity_id
_entity_poly.type
_entity_poly.pdbx_seq_one_letter_code
_entity_poly.pdbx_strand_id
1 'polypeptide(L)'
;MKEISALLASGSARAIGAAIAAGEISALEATEWYLDRIERFDQGKDDINCVRTVSRLAREEARRADAALAAGQAAGPLHGVPYSDQR
;
A
#
# COMPACT_ATOMS: atom_id res chain seq x y z
N MET A 1 -7.74 7.15 -12.14
CA MET A 1 -6.63 7.73 -11.35
C MET A 1 -7.12 8.62 -10.19
N LYS A 2 -8.01 9.60 -10.38
CA LYS A 2 -8.51 10.45 -9.26
C LYS A 2 -9.21 9.66 -8.14
N GLU A 3 -9.99 8.64 -8.50
CA GLU A 3 -10.70 7.77 -7.53
C GLU A 3 -9.75 6.95 -6.65
N ILE A 4 -8.68 6.37 -7.23
CA ILE A 4 -7.69 5.59 -6.49
C ILE A 4 -6.92 6.46 -5.49
N SER A 5 -6.49 7.64 -5.92
CA SER A 5 -5.80 8.58 -5.03
C SER A 5 -6.68 9.04 -3.86
N ALA A 6 -7.99 9.20 -4.07
CA ALA A 6 -8.92 9.54 -3.00
C ALA A 6 -9.07 8.36 -2.02
N LEU A 7 -9.25 7.14 -2.53
CA LEU A 7 -9.31 5.93 -1.72
C LEU A 7 -8.03 5.73 -0.88
N LEU A 8 -6.84 5.88 -1.46
CA LEU A 8 -5.58 5.71 -0.75
C LEU A 8 -5.26 6.87 0.21
N ALA A 9 -5.78 8.08 -0.04
CA ALA A 9 -5.54 9.22 0.85
C ALA A 9 -6.45 9.26 2.08
N SER A 10 -7.71 8.81 1.97
CA SER A 10 -8.71 8.97 3.03
C SER A 10 -9.64 7.77 3.24
N GLY A 11 -9.45 6.69 2.49
CA GLY A 11 -10.22 5.46 2.64
C GLY A 11 -9.84 4.66 3.89
N SER A 12 -10.73 3.75 4.29
CA SER A 12 -10.43 2.79 5.35
C SER A 12 -9.52 1.67 4.85
N ALA A 13 -8.73 1.07 5.73
CA ALA A 13 -7.92 -0.12 5.41
C ALA A 13 -8.76 -1.26 4.81
N ARG A 14 -10.00 -1.42 5.29
CA ARG A 14 -10.96 -2.39 4.73
C ARG A 14 -11.36 -2.05 3.29
N ALA A 15 -11.57 -0.78 2.97
CA ALA A 15 -11.92 -0.35 1.61
C ALA A 15 -10.75 -0.57 0.65
N ILE A 16 -9.52 -0.28 1.10
CA ILE A 16 -8.29 -0.56 0.33
C ILE A 16 -8.16 -2.07 0.09
N GLY A 17 -8.30 -2.89 1.14
CA GLY A 17 -8.24 -4.34 1.02
C GLY A 17 -9.33 -4.91 0.10
N ALA A 18 -10.54 -4.34 0.13
CA ALA A 18 -11.62 -4.72 -0.79
C ALA A 18 -11.30 -4.37 -2.25
N ALA A 19 -10.73 -3.19 -2.51
CA ALA A 19 -10.32 -2.78 -3.85
C ALA A 19 -9.19 -3.68 -4.41
N ILE A 20 -8.25 -4.08 -3.55
CA ILE A 20 -7.20 -5.06 -3.90
C ILE A 20 -7.82 -6.42 -4.20
N ALA A 21 -8.72 -6.90 -3.35
CA ALA A 21 -9.38 -8.19 -3.53
C ALA A 21 -10.26 -8.23 -4.80
N ALA A 22 -10.85 -7.09 -5.19
CA ALA A 22 -11.62 -6.93 -6.41
C ALA A 22 -10.75 -6.77 -7.66
N GLY A 23 -9.42 -6.61 -7.52
CA GLY A 23 -8.51 -6.34 -8.63
C GLY A 23 -8.65 -4.93 -9.23
N GLU A 24 -9.28 -4.00 -8.52
CA GLU A 24 -9.41 -2.60 -8.94
C GLU A 24 -8.06 -1.86 -8.85
N ILE A 25 -7.23 -2.28 -7.88
CA ILE A 25 -5.83 -1.87 -7.70
C ILE A 25 -5.02 -3.08 -7.26
N SER A 26 -3.73 -3.12 -7.58
CA SER A 26 -2.80 -4.10 -6.99
C SER A 26 -2.24 -3.61 -5.64
N ALA A 27 -1.81 -4.56 -4.81
CA ALA A 27 -1.05 -4.27 -3.59
C ALA A 27 0.25 -3.52 -3.93
N LEU A 28 0.90 -3.87 -5.05
CA LEU A 28 2.08 -3.15 -5.52
C LEU A 28 1.77 -1.70 -5.88
N GLU A 29 0.70 -1.42 -6.62
CA GLU A 29 0.30 -0.05 -6.96
C GLU A 29 -0.01 0.78 -5.71
N ALA A 30 -0.74 0.21 -4.75
CA ALA A 30 -1.00 0.87 -3.47
C ALA A 30 0.31 1.16 -2.72
N THR A 31 1.25 0.22 -2.72
CA THR A 31 2.55 0.36 -2.06
C THR A 31 3.39 1.46 -2.71
N GLU A 32 3.54 1.47 -4.03
CA GLU A 32 4.29 2.51 -4.73
C GLU A 32 3.69 3.90 -4.48
N TRP A 33 2.36 4.02 -4.47
CA TRP A 33 1.69 5.29 -4.18
C TRP A 33 2.07 5.86 -2.80
N TYR A 34 2.16 5.02 -1.76
CA TYR A 34 2.61 5.48 -0.45
C TYR A 34 4.10 5.77 -0.40
N LEU A 35 4.94 4.98 -1.08
CA LEU A 35 6.38 5.22 -1.15
C LEU A 35 6.71 6.55 -1.83
N ASP A 36 6.02 6.88 -2.92
CA ASP A 36 6.16 8.17 -3.61
C ASP A 36 5.78 9.34 -2.69
N ARG A 37 4.78 9.16 -1.82
CA ARG A 37 4.41 10.18 -0.82
C ARG A 37 5.46 10.32 0.27
N ILE A 38 6.02 9.23 0.76
CA ILE A 38 7.10 9.26 1.75
C ILE A 38 8.30 10.00 1.16
N GLU A 39 8.72 9.67 -0.06
CA GLU A 39 9.82 10.37 -0.74
C GLU A 39 9.54 11.87 -0.88
N ARG A 40 8.31 12.25 -1.24
CA ARG A 40 7.94 13.65 -1.44
C ARG A 40 7.85 14.48 -0.16
N PHE A 41 7.24 13.93 0.89
CA PHE A 41 6.85 14.71 2.08
C PHE A 41 7.74 14.43 3.30
N ASP A 42 8.20 13.19 3.44
CA ASP A 42 8.99 12.75 4.60
C ASP A 42 10.48 12.97 4.38
N GLN A 43 10.97 12.62 3.19
CA GLN A 43 12.39 12.78 2.81
C GLN A 43 12.63 13.99 1.89
N GLY A 44 11.55 14.66 1.51
CA GLY A 44 11.56 15.80 0.60
C GLY A 44 11.61 17.14 1.34
N LYS A 45 11.01 18.17 0.73
CA LYS A 45 11.13 19.56 1.21
C LYS A 45 10.40 19.82 2.53
N ASP A 46 9.34 19.07 2.80
CA ASP A 46 8.49 19.29 3.96
C ASP A 46 9.05 18.62 5.23
N ASP A 47 9.94 17.62 5.07
CA ASP A 47 10.70 16.92 6.12
C ASP A 47 9.87 16.64 7.39
N ILE A 48 8.67 16.06 7.20
CA ILE A 48 7.73 15.86 8.31
C ILE A 48 8.19 14.77 9.30
N ASN A 49 9.22 13.99 8.93
CA ASN A 49 9.91 13.02 9.78
C ASN A 49 8.98 12.03 10.50
N CYS A 50 8.01 11.47 9.78
CA CYS A 50 7.06 10.47 10.22
C CYS A 50 7.48 9.02 9.89
N VAL A 51 8.39 8.79 8.93
CA VAL A 51 8.88 7.45 8.57
C VAL A 51 10.37 7.32 8.81
N ARG A 52 10.76 6.64 9.90
CA ARG A 52 12.17 6.43 10.24
C ARG A 52 12.93 5.58 9.22
N THR A 53 12.30 4.54 8.69
CA THR A 53 12.93 3.61 7.74
C THR A 53 11.86 2.98 6.86
N VAL A 54 12.11 2.95 5.55
CA VAL A 54 11.29 2.21 4.60
C VAL A 54 11.78 0.76 4.55
N SER A 55 10.87 -0.20 4.72
CA SER A 55 11.19 -1.62 4.59
C SER A 55 11.68 -1.94 3.17
N ARG A 56 12.85 -2.57 3.08
CA ARG A 56 13.40 -3.05 1.80
C ARG A 56 12.53 -4.14 1.16
N LEU A 57 11.73 -4.82 1.97
CA LEU A 57 10.86 -5.91 1.53
C LEU A 57 9.51 -5.41 1.01
N ALA A 58 9.10 -4.15 1.29
CA ALA A 58 7.75 -3.66 1.02
C ALA A 58 7.23 -4.00 -0.39
N ARG A 59 8.06 -3.76 -1.41
CA ARG A 59 7.73 -4.07 -2.82
C ARG A 59 7.63 -5.56 -3.11
N GLU A 60 8.50 -6.36 -2.49
CA GLU A 60 8.50 -7.81 -2.65
C GLU A 60 7.27 -8.43 -1.98
N GLU A 61 6.93 -7.99 -0.77
CA GLU A 61 5.74 -8.45 -0.06
C GLU A 61 4.45 -8.10 -0.80
N ALA A 62 4.38 -6.89 -1.37
CA ALA A 62 3.24 -6.48 -2.20
C ALA A 62 3.07 -7.39 -3.43
N ARG A 63 4.17 -7.67 -4.16
CA ARG A 63 4.15 -8.61 -5.29
C ARG A 63 3.72 -10.03 -4.89
N ARG A 64 4.16 -10.50 -3.71
CA ARG A 64 3.74 -11.81 -3.17
C ARG A 64 2.25 -11.82 -2.85
N ALA A 65 1.71 -10.73 -2.29
CA ALA A 65 0.28 -10.60 -2.03
C ALA A 65 -0.54 -10.62 -3.33
N ASP A 66 -0.10 -9.89 -4.35
CA ASP A 66 -0.75 -9.89 -5.68
C ASP A 66 -0.72 -11.28 -6.32
N ALA A 67 0.43 -11.98 -6.26
CA ALA A 67 0.56 -13.34 -6.77
C ALA A 67 -0.34 -14.35 -6.03
N ALA A 68 -0.43 -14.23 -4.70
CA ALA A 68 -1.33 -15.05 -3.88
C ALA A 68 -2.80 -14.85 -4.26
N LEU A 69 -3.20 -13.59 -4.49
CA LEU A 69 -4.55 -13.25 -4.94
C LEU A 69 -4.84 -13.85 -6.32
N ALA A 70 -3.92 -13.69 -7.27
CA ALA A 70 -4.03 -14.24 -8.62
C ALA A 70 -4.09 -15.78 -8.63
N ALA A 71 -3.44 -16.43 -7.66
CA ALA A 71 -3.50 -17.88 -7.46
C ALA A 71 -4.80 -18.37 -6.79
N GLY A 72 -5.75 -17.48 -6.47
CA GLY A 72 -7.02 -17.82 -5.84
C GLY A 72 -6.89 -18.25 -4.37
N GLN A 73 -5.80 -17.85 -3.70
CA GLN A 73 -5.62 -18.14 -2.28
C GLN A 73 -6.64 -17.35 -1.44
N ALA A 74 -7.09 -17.94 -0.33
CA ALA A 74 -8.00 -17.27 0.59
C ALA A 74 -7.33 -16.02 1.18
N ALA A 75 -7.78 -14.84 0.74
CA ALA A 75 -7.29 -13.55 1.18
C ALA A 75 -8.16 -13.01 2.33
N GLY A 76 -7.51 -12.65 3.44
CA GLY A 76 -8.18 -11.94 4.54
C GLY A 76 -8.51 -10.49 4.19
N PRO A 77 -9.28 -9.78 5.02
CA PRO A 77 -9.75 -8.41 4.75
C PRO A 77 -8.64 -7.35 4.63
N LEU A 78 -7.41 -7.66 5.04
CA LEU A 78 -6.23 -6.78 4.96
C LEU A 78 -5.16 -7.33 4.01
N HIS A 79 -5.47 -8.33 3.20
CA HIS A 79 -4.51 -8.91 2.25
C HIS A 79 -4.00 -7.83 1.29
N GLY A 80 -2.68 -7.65 1.25
CA GLY A 80 -2.02 -6.66 0.38
C GLY A 80 -2.12 -5.20 0.84
N VAL A 81 -2.77 -4.90 1.98
CA VAL A 81 -2.89 -3.52 2.48
C VAL A 81 -1.54 -3.05 3.05
N PRO A 82 -0.95 -1.95 2.53
CA PRO A 82 0.30 -1.41 3.07
C PRO A 82 0.09 -0.87 4.50
N TYR A 83 1.06 -1.11 5.37
CA TYR A 83 1.07 -0.60 6.74
C TYR A 83 2.50 -0.23 7.17
N SER A 84 2.60 0.65 8.17
CA SER A 84 3.82 0.91 8.90
C SER A 84 3.77 0.22 10.25
N ASP A 85 4.90 -0.33 10.69
CA ASP A 85 5.07 -0.79 12.07
C ASP A 85 6.14 0.03 12.79
N GLN A 86 6.25 -0.19 14.10
CA GLN A 86 7.13 0.58 14.99
C GLN A 86 8.39 -0.22 15.37
N ARG A 87 8.72 -1.24 14.59
CA ARG A 87 9.88 -2.10 14.87
C ARG A 87 11.17 -1.55 14.25
#